data_AF-A0A7V9NA65-F1
#
_entry.id   AF-A0A7V9NA65-F1
#
_cell.length_a   1.000
_cell.length_b   1.000
_cell.length_c   1.000
_cell.angle_alpha   90.00
_cell.angle_beta   90.00
_cell.angle_gamma   90.00
#
_symmetry.space_group_name_H-M   'P 1'
#
loop_
_entity.id
_entity.type
_entity.pdbx_description
1 polymer ?
#
loop_
_entity_poly.entity_id
_entity_poly.type
_entity_poly.pdbx_seq_one_letter_code
_entity_poly.pdbx_strand_id
1 'polypeptide(L)' 'MKVAVSGKGGSGKTAISGTLARLVGRSGMQVLAIDADTNPNLALTLGMGTD' A
#
# COMPACT_ATOMS: atom_id res chain seq x y z
N MET A 1 -13.33 5.64 5.07
CA MET A 1 -13.40 4.88 3.79
C MET A 1 -12.66 3.56 3.98
N LYS A 2 -13.09 2.47 3.34
CA LYS A 2 -12.41 1.16 3.36
C LYS A 2 -12.18 0.71 1.92
N VAL A 3 -10.95 0.34 1.56
CA VAL A 3 -10.57 -0.07 0.19
C VAL A 3 -9.78 -1.37 0.27
N ALA A 4 -10.12 -2.33 -0.59
CA ALA A 4 -9.38 -3.57 -0.78
C ALA A 4 -8.90 -3.65 -2.23
N VAL A 5 -7.62 -3.98 -2.43
CA VAL A 5 -7.01 -4.11 -3.76
C VAL A 5 -6.65 -5.57 -3.98
N SER A 6 -7.20 -6.18 -5.03
CA SER A 6 -6.98 -7.58 -5.40
C SER A 6 -6.63 -7.70 -6.89
N GLY A 7 -6.07 -8.84 -7.29
CA GLY A 7 -5.54 -9.06 -8.63
C GLY A 7 -4.48 -10.18 -8.70
N LYS A 8 -4.17 -10.63 -9.92
CA LYS A 8 -3.20 -11.69 -10.18
C LYS A 8 -1.77 -11.32 -9.74
N GLY A 9 -0.87 -12.30 -9.70
CA GLY A 9 0.56 -12.06 -9.50
C GLY A 9 1.11 -11.08 -10.55
N GLY A 10 1.89 -10.10 -10.11
CA GLY A 10 2.50 -9.09 -10.99
C GLY A 10 1.55 -8.01 -11.54
N SER A 11 0.28 -7.95 -11.13
CA SER A 11 -0.67 -6.95 -11.63
C SER A 11 -0.50 -5.54 -11.04
N GLY A 12 0.53 -5.31 -10.22
CA GLY A 12 0.82 -3.99 -9.62
C GLY A 12 0.02 -3.63 -8.36
N LYS A 13 -0.62 -4.60 -7.69
CA LYS A 13 -1.43 -4.36 -6.47
C LYS A 13 -0.71 -3.53 -5.42
N THR A 14 0.45 -3.98 -4.96
CA THR A 14 1.24 -3.33 -3.91
C THR A 14 1.66 -1.91 -4.30
N ALA A 15 1.96 -1.68 -5.58
CA ALA A 15 2.31 -0.36 -6.10
C ALA A 15 1.11 0.59 -6.03
N ILE A 16 -0.08 0.13 -6.46
CA ILE A 16 -1.32 0.91 -6.38
C ILE A 16 -1.71 1.17 -4.92
N SER A 17 -1.68 0.15 -4.07
CA SER A 17 -2.01 0.27 -2.64
C SER A 17 -1.11 1.27 -1.92
N GLY A 18 0.22 1.19 -2.13
CA GLY A 18 1.16 2.13 -1.55
C GLY A 18 1.00 3.56 -2.07
N THR A 19 0.80 3.71 -3.38
CA THR A 19 0.56 5.02 -4.00
C THR A 19 -0.71 5.66 -3.46
N LEU A 20 -1.80 4.89 -3.39
CA LEU A 20 -3.07 5.37 -2.85
C LEU A 20 -2.93 5.78 -1.38
N ALA A 21 -2.30 4.94 -0.57
CA ALA A 21 -2.07 5.23 0.84
C ALA A 21 -1.25 6.53 1.03
N ARG A 22 -0.20 6.74 0.22
CA ARG A 22 0.61 7.96 0.25
C ARG A 22 -0.18 9.19 -0.17
N LEU A 23 -0.96 9.11 -1.25
CA LEU A 23 -1.75 10.25 -1.73
C LEU A 23 -2.82 10.66 -0.72
N VAL A 24 -3.53 9.69 -0.14
CA VAL A 24 -4.57 9.94 0.88
C VAL A 24 -3.95 10.44 2.20
N GLY A 25 -2.80 9.89 2.61
CA GLY A 25 -2.07 10.40 3.78
C GLY A 25 -1.62 11.85 3.58
N ARG A 26 -1.12 12.19 2.38
CA ARG A 26 -0.70 13.55 2.02
C ARG A 26 -1.86 14.55 1.94
N SER A 27 -3.10 14.11 1.77
CA SER A 27 -4.27 14.99 1.84
C SER A 27 -4.75 15.24 3.29
N GLY A 28 -3.95 14.87 4.30
CA GLY A 28 -4.25 15.11 5.71
C GLY A 28 -5.17 14.08 6.35
N MET A 29 -5.46 12.97 5.67
CA MET A 29 -6.30 11.89 6.21
C MET A 29 -5.44 10.87 6.94
N GLN A 30 -5.95 10.35 8.06
CA GLN A 30 -5.33 9.18 8.69
C GLN A 30 -5.56 7.93 7.84
N VAL A 31 -4.47 7.20 7.58
CA VAL A 31 -4.47 5.99 6.74
C VAL A 31 -3.92 4.82 7.54
N LEU A 32 -4.70 3.74 7.60
CA LEU A 32 -4.23 2.43 8.02
C LEU A 32 -3.98 1.59 6.75
N ALA A 33 -2.72 1.32 6.45
CA ALA A 33 -2.32 0.46 5.35
C ALA A 33 -2.06 -0.96 5.87
N ILE A 34 -2.69 -1.97 5.25
CA ILE A 34 -2.57 -3.39 5.64
C ILE A 34 -2.04 -4.15 4.43
N ASP A 35 -0.94 -4.89 4.62
CA ASP A 35 -0.43 -5.83 3.63
C ASP A 35 -0.91 -7.24 3.99
N ALA A 36 -1.59 -7.89 3.05
CA ALA A 36 -2.10 -9.26 3.19
C ALA A 36 -1.55 -10.18 2.10
N ASP A 37 -0.54 -9.74 1.33
CA ASP A 37 0.17 -10.59 0.37
C ASP A 37 1.15 -11.53 1.10
N THR A 38 1.36 -12.72 0.57
CA THR A 38 2.30 -13.72 1.15
C THR A 38 3.76 -13.27 1.09
N ASN A 39 4.07 -12.32 0.20
CA ASN A 39 5.36 -11.64 0.11
C ASN A 39 5.14 -10.13 0.34
N PRO A 40 5.20 -9.65 1.59
CA PRO A 40 4.81 -8.30 1.94
C PRO A 40 5.83 -7.27 1.44
N ASN A 41 5.36 -6.32 0.63
CA ASN A 41 6.20 -5.28 0.03
C ASN A 41 5.58 -3.87 0.18
N LEU A 42 4.46 -3.74 0.89
CA LEU A 42 3.77 -2.46 1.08
C LEU A 42 4.60 -1.46 1.89
N ALA A 43 5.36 -1.90 2.90
CA ALA A 43 6.23 -1.01 3.68
C ALA A 43 7.27 -0.30 2.79
N LEU A 44 7.86 -1.04 1.86
CA LEU A 44 8.80 -0.49 0.87
C LEU A 44 8.13 0.56 -0.02
N THR A 45 6.91 0.30 -0.51
CA THR A 45 6.19 1.28 -1.35
C THR A 45 5.71 2.50 -0.55
N LEU A 46 5.58 2.38 0.76
CA LEU A 46 5.35 3.50 1.69
C LEU A 46 6.64 4.28 2.01
N GLY A 47 7.81 3.82 1.56
CA GLY A 47 9.10 4.50 1.75
C GLY A 47 9.76 4.17 3.09
N MET A 48 9.40 3.05 3.73
CA MET A 48 10.13 2.55 4.90
C MET A 48 11.42 1.88 4.44
N GLY A 49 12.53 2.23 5.09
CA GLY A 49 13.84 1.60 4.90
C GLY A 49 13.92 0.22 5.57
N THR A 50 15.03 -0.49 5.34
CA THR A 50 15.28 -1.84 5.87
C THR A 50 16.15 -1.84 7.14
N ASP A 51 16.30 -0.68 7.79
CA ASP A 51 17.12 -0.53 9.01
C ASP A 51 16.43 -1.11 10.25
#